data_AF-A0A3D5VJY8-F1
#
_entry.id   AF-A0A3D5VJY8-F1
#
_cell.length_a   1.000
_cell.length_b   1.000
_cell.length_c   1.000
_cell.angle_alpha   90.00
_cell.angle_beta   90.00
_cell.angle_gamma   90.00
#
_symmetry.space_group_name_H-M   'P 1'
#
loop_
_entity.id
_entity.type
_entity.pdbx_description
1 polymer ?
#
loop_
_entity_poly.entity_id
_entity_poly.type
_entity_poly.pdbx_seq_one_letter_code
_entity_poly.pdbx_strand_id
1 'polypeptide(L)'
;MINTMGKMNYVDNDGLSYWEIDKHNSQKALLDVFGHFRWPLYQMGKVDMKEDSERQGFAHIMDKTWFCHFPAKNRPCGSCFPCRFTIQGGMGSRLPHRAIKRYNTDQKYKENRIYQVYKRFRRKVLNY
;
A
#
# COMPACT_ATOMS: atom_id res chain seq x y z
N MET A 1 -15.50 7.11 -5.59
CA MET A 1 -16.13 6.30 -6.67
C MET A 1 -17.28 5.48 -6.11
N ILE A 2 -17.03 4.51 -5.20
CA ILE A 2 -18.12 3.73 -4.57
C ILE A 2 -19.10 4.64 -3.79
N ASN A 3 -18.61 5.49 -2.87
CA ASN A 3 -19.45 6.42 -2.09
C ASN A 3 -20.19 7.49 -2.93
N THR A 4 -19.86 7.61 -4.22
CA THR A 4 -20.51 8.57 -5.13
C THR A 4 -21.65 7.92 -5.91
N MET A 5 -21.59 6.60 -6.12
CA MET A 5 -22.51 5.83 -6.98
C MET A 5 -23.35 4.81 -6.18
N GLY A 6 -23.12 4.70 -4.87
CA GLY A 6 -23.85 3.82 -3.99
C GLY A 6 -23.48 3.98 -2.52
N LYS A 7 -24.16 3.19 -1.69
CA LYS A 7 -23.89 3.07 -0.24
C LYS A 7 -23.26 1.72 0.07
N MET A 8 -22.55 1.64 1.19
CA MET A 8 -22.00 0.39 1.70
C MET A 8 -22.57 0.09 3.07
N ASN A 9 -22.84 -1.19 3.32
CA ASN A 9 -23.29 -1.73 4.59
C ASN A 9 -22.14 -2.51 5.24
N TYR A 10 -22.00 -2.34 6.55
CA TYR A 10 -21.14 -3.18 7.35
C TYR A 10 -21.91 -4.44 7.75
N VAL A 11 -21.28 -5.59 7.57
CA VAL A 11 -21.83 -6.90 7.94
C VAL A 11 -20.83 -7.58 8.87
N ASP A 12 -21.34 -8.07 9.98
CA ASP A 12 -20.60 -8.86 10.96
C ASP A 12 -21.41 -10.12 11.22
N ASN A 13 -20.91 -11.26 10.73
CA ASN A 13 -21.58 -12.54 10.91
C ASN A 13 -20.55 -13.67 11.02
N ASP A 14 -20.82 -14.65 11.89
CA ASP A 14 -20.01 -15.86 12.07
C ASP A 14 -18.50 -15.59 12.25
N GLY A 15 -18.15 -14.47 12.90
CA GLY A 15 -16.76 -14.05 13.14
C GLY A 15 -16.06 -13.43 11.92
N LEU A 16 -16.79 -13.14 10.84
CA LEU A 16 -16.29 -12.42 9.68
C LEU A 16 -16.93 -11.05 9.60
N SER A 17 -16.08 -10.02 9.68
CA SER A 17 -16.46 -8.62 9.49
C SER A 17 -16.03 -8.11 8.12
N TYR A 18 -16.96 -7.51 7.39
CA TYR A 18 -16.67 -6.93 6.09
C TYR A 18 -17.67 -5.85 5.68
N TRP A 19 -17.29 -5.08 4.67
CA TRP A 19 -18.19 -4.17 3.98
C TRP A 19 -18.73 -4.82 2.70
N GLU A 20 -19.98 -4.54 2.36
CA GLU A 20 -20.61 -4.90 1.09
C GLU A 20 -21.44 -3.73 0.54
N ILE A 21 -21.76 -3.76 -0.76
CA ILE A 21 -22.55 -2.69 -1.40
C ILE A 21 -24.04 -2.89 -1.07
N ASP A 22 -24.71 -1.81 -0.69
CA ASP A 22 -26.15 -1.79 -0.48
C ASP A 22 -26.87 -1.97 -1.82
N LYS A 23 -27.60 -3.08 -1.96
CA LYS A 23 -28.34 -3.43 -3.19
C LYS A 23 -29.50 -2.49 -3.49
N HIS A 24 -30.09 -1.86 -2.47
CA HIS A 24 -31.27 -1.01 -2.64
C HIS A 24 -30.89 0.45 -2.89
N ASN A 25 -29.78 0.90 -2.31
CA ASN A 25 -29.35 2.30 -2.36
C ASN A 25 -28.13 2.55 -3.29
N SER A 26 -27.89 1.65 -4.25
CA SER A 26 -26.76 1.76 -5.18
C SER A 26 -27.19 1.61 -6.63
N GLN A 27 -26.47 2.27 -7.53
CA GLN A 27 -26.75 2.20 -8.97
C GLN A 27 -26.53 0.77 -9.50
N LYS A 28 -27.37 0.35 -10.45
CA LYS A 28 -27.28 -0.97 -11.09
C LYS A 28 -25.89 -1.27 -11.66
N ALA A 29 -25.27 -0.31 -12.35
CA ALA A 29 -23.94 -0.48 -12.93
C ALA A 29 -22.87 -0.79 -11.86
N LEU A 30 -22.98 -0.21 -10.66
CA LEU A 30 -22.08 -0.50 -9.55
C LEU A 30 -22.29 -1.93 -9.03
N LEU A 31 -23.55 -2.36 -8.93
CA LEU A 31 -23.91 -3.71 -8.49
C LEU A 31 -23.50 -4.79 -9.49
N ASP A 32 -23.63 -4.53 -10.79
CA ASP A 32 -23.25 -5.47 -11.85
C ASP A 32 -21.73 -5.78 -11.80
N VAL A 33 -20.90 -4.81 -11.42
CA VAL A 33 -19.44 -4.99 -11.31
C VAL A 33 -19.02 -5.49 -9.93
N PHE A 34 -19.58 -4.91 -8.85
CA PHE A 34 -19.04 -5.06 -7.50
C PHE A 34 -20.01 -5.69 -6.49
N GLY A 35 -21.27 -5.97 -6.86
CA GLY A 35 -22.32 -6.38 -5.90
C GLY A 35 -22.03 -7.69 -5.14
N HIS A 36 -21.15 -8.54 -5.68
CA HIS A 36 -20.75 -9.81 -5.06
C HIS A 36 -19.40 -9.74 -4.34
N PHE A 37 -18.73 -8.59 -4.34
CA PHE A 37 -17.46 -8.42 -3.64
C PHE A 37 -17.69 -8.18 -2.15
N ARG A 38 -16.67 -8.51 -1.35
CA ARG A 38 -16.61 -8.27 0.10
C ARG A 38 -15.31 -7.54 0.41
N TRP A 39 -15.38 -6.47 1.19
CA TRP A 39 -14.22 -5.62 1.49
C TRP A 39 -13.96 -5.59 3.01
N PRO A 40 -13.21 -6.57 3.54
CA PRO A 40 -12.88 -6.60 4.97
C PRO A 40 -12.03 -5.39 5.40
N LEU A 41 -11.26 -4.82 4.49
CA LEU A 41 -10.32 -3.74 4.77
C LEU A 41 -10.80 -2.35 4.34
N TYR A 42 -12.09 -2.18 4.00
CA TYR A 42 -12.58 -0.96 3.34
C TYR A 42 -12.28 0.33 4.12
N GLN A 43 -12.44 0.30 5.45
CA GLN A 43 -12.17 1.44 6.33
C GLN A 43 -10.79 1.39 6.99
N MET A 44 -9.98 0.36 6.72
CA MET A 44 -8.70 0.19 7.38
C MET A 44 -7.58 0.89 6.61
N GLY A 45 -6.87 1.78 7.30
CA GLY A 45 -5.59 2.32 6.86
C GLY A 45 -4.44 1.33 7.03
N LYS A 46 -3.29 1.67 6.48
CA LYS A 46 -2.07 0.84 6.58
C LYS A 46 -1.58 0.64 8.01
N VAL A 47 -1.73 1.68 8.84
CA VAL A 47 -1.34 1.64 10.25
C VAL A 47 -2.33 0.77 11.02
N ASP A 48 -3.63 0.96 10.81
CA ASP A 48 -4.68 0.13 11.42
C ASP A 48 -4.47 -1.36 11.11
N MET A 49 -4.14 -1.70 9.86
CA MET A 49 -3.80 -3.07 9.47
C MET A 49 -2.57 -3.62 10.20
N LYS A 50 -1.55 -2.78 10.43
CA LYS A 50 -0.35 -3.18 11.17
C LYS A 50 -0.70 -3.45 12.63
N GLU A 51 -1.36 -2.50 13.30
CA GLU A 51 -1.75 -2.62 14.70
C GLU A 51 -2.67 -3.81 14.95
N ASP A 52 -3.64 -4.02 14.06
CA ASP A 52 -4.52 -5.17 14.08
C ASP A 52 -3.75 -6.49 13.93
N SER A 53 -2.80 -6.56 12.99
CA SER A 53 -1.96 -7.74 12.82
C SER A 53 -1.04 -8.03 14.01
N GLU A 54 -0.59 -6.99 14.71
CA GLU A 54 0.22 -7.10 15.94
C GLU A 54 -0.63 -7.64 17.07
N ARG A 55 -1.84 -7.08 17.25
CA ARG A 55 -2.84 -7.53 18.24
C ARG A 55 -3.22 -8.99 18.04
N GLN A 56 -3.39 -9.42 16.80
CA GLN A 56 -3.76 -10.79 16.45
C GLN A 56 -2.56 -11.75 16.33
N GLY A 57 -1.33 -11.28 16.54
CA GLY A 57 -0.13 -12.12 16.60
C GLY A 57 0.44 -12.55 15.24
N PHE A 58 -0.05 -12.01 14.12
CA PHE A 58 0.40 -12.39 12.77
C PHE A 58 1.15 -11.29 12.01
N ALA A 59 1.58 -10.21 12.67
CA ALA A 59 2.36 -9.14 12.05
C ALA A 59 3.59 -9.63 11.27
N HIS A 60 4.23 -10.71 11.73
CA HIS A 60 5.37 -11.33 11.05
C HIS A 60 5.06 -11.80 9.61
N ILE A 61 3.80 -12.04 9.26
CA ILE A 61 3.38 -12.36 7.89
C ILE A 61 3.50 -11.12 7.00
N MET A 62 3.13 -9.94 7.51
CA MET A 62 3.24 -8.69 6.75
C MET A 62 4.70 -8.43 6.34
N ASP A 63 5.67 -8.75 7.20
CA ASP A 63 7.10 -8.59 6.90
C ASP A 63 7.62 -9.50 5.78
N LYS A 64 6.91 -10.59 5.48
CA LYS A 64 7.25 -11.51 4.38
C LYS A 64 6.69 -11.05 3.03
N THR A 65 5.78 -10.07 3.00
CA THR A 65 5.12 -9.65 1.75
C THR A 65 6.01 -8.73 0.91
N TRP A 66 6.00 -8.97 -0.41
CA TRP A 66 6.81 -8.23 -1.37
C TRP A 66 5.99 -7.15 -2.07
N PHE A 67 6.44 -5.89 -1.99
CA PHE A 67 5.81 -4.75 -2.65
C PHE A 67 6.74 -3.98 -3.59
N CYS A 68 8.03 -4.33 -3.62
CA CYS A 68 9.03 -3.56 -4.33
C CYS A 68 9.04 -3.86 -5.83
N HIS A 69 8.83 -2.87 -6.68
CA HIS A 69 8.91 -3.06 -8.14
C HIS A 69 10.33 -3.24 -8.68
N PHE A 70 11.34 -2.73 -7.96
CA PHE A 70 12.69 -2.49 -8.50
C PHE A 70 13.74 -2.84 -7.43
N PRO A 71 13.91 -4.13 -7.08
CA PRO A 71 14.75 -4.54 -5.97
C PRO A 71 16.20 -4.13 -6.12
N ALA A 72 16.79 -3.61 -5.04
CA ALA A 72 18.22 -3.38 -4.96
C ALA A 72 18.88 -4.54 -4.21
N LYS A 73 19.65 -5.39 -4.91
CA LYS A 73 20.29 -6.58 -4.30
C LYS A 73 19.28 -7.47 -3.56
N ASN A 74 18.18 -7.83 -4.22
CA ASN A 74 17.08 -8.65 -3.69
C ASN A 74 16.40 -8.09 -2.43
N ARG A 75 16.51 -6.77 -2.20
CA ARG A 75 15.85 -6.09 -1.08
C ARG A 75 15.00 -4.90 -1.54
N PRO A 76 13.98 -4.51 -0.76
CA PRO A 76 13.22 -3.31 -1.01
C PRO A 76 14.11 -2.09 -1.19
N CYS A 77 13.70 -1.24 -2.10
CA CYS A 77 14.63 -0.43 -2.84
C CYS A 77 14.62 1.05 -2.40
N GLY A 78 13.55 1.48 -1.72
CA GLY A 78 13.44 2.80 -1.08
C GLY A 78 13.04 3.96 -2.00
N SER A 79 12.97 3.77 -3.33
CA SER A 79 12.73 4.87 -4.28
C SER A 79 11.62 4.61 -5.28
N CYS A 80 11.19 3.37 -5.50
CA CYS A 80 10.01 3.09 -6.32
C CYS A 80 8.73 3.61 -5.65
N PHE A 81 7.64 3.75 -6.39
CA PHE A 81 6.39 4.27 -5.85
C PHE A 81 5.89 3.46 -4.64
N PRO A 82 5.78 2.12 -4.69
CA PRO A 82 5.39 1.34 -3.51
C PRO A 82 6.30 1.53 -2.31
N CYS A 83 7.63 1.56 -2.49
CA CYS A 83 8.56 1.77 -1.37
C CYS A 83 8.35 3.14 -0.71
N ARG A 84 8.17 4.21 -1.50
CA ARG A 84 7.90 5.54 -0.95
C ARG A 84 6.57 5.56 -0.20
N PHE A 85 5.54 4.97 -0.78
CA PHE A 85 4.22 4.91 -0.18
C PHE A 85 4.21 4.12 1.13
N THR A 86 4.95 3.01 1.21
CA THR A 86 5.13 2.23 2.45
C THR A 86 5.83 3.05 3.54
N ILE A 87 6.89 3.79 3.20
CA ILE A 87 7.59 4.66 4.16
C ILE A 87 6.67 5.78 4.65
N GLN A 88 5.99 6.46 3.74
CA GLN A 88 5.08 7.57 4.04
C GLN A 88 3.86 7.12 4.87
N GLY A 89 3.37 5.90 4.64
CA GLY A 89 2.29 5.28 5.40
C GLY A 89 2.73 4.68 6.74
N GLY A 90 3.86 5.12 7.32
CA GLY A 90 4.31 4.69 8.66
C GLY A 90 4.94 3.30 8.75
N MET A 91 5.08 2.58 7.63
CA MET A 91 5.59 1.19 7.61
C MET A 91 7.06 1.11 7.15
N GLY A 92 7.85 2.13 7.45
CA GLY A 92 9.26 2.22 7.05
C GLY A 92 10.15 1.10 7.61
N SER A 93 9.78 0.51 8.75
CA SER A 93 10.50 -0.62 9.40
C SER A 93 10.69 -1.83 8.48
N ARG A 94 9.80 -1.99 7.49
CA ARG A 94 9.82 -3.08 6.51
C ARG A 94 10.90 -2.93 5.44
N LEU A 95 11.65 -1.83 5.45
CA LEU A 95 12.70 -1.55 4.49
C LEU A 95 14.08 -1.55 5.18
N PRO A 96 15.13 -2.05 4.51
CA PRO A 96 16.48 -2.00 5.07
C PRO A 96 16.98 -0.56 5.20
N HIS A 97 17.88 -0.28 6.15
CA HIS A 97 18.45 1.06 6.36
C HIS A 97 19.01 1.73 5.08
N ARG A 98 19.62 0.95 4.17
CA ARG A 98 20.11 1.46 2.88
C ARG A 98 18.98 2.01 1.98
N ALA A 99 17.79 1.42 2.05
CA ALA A 99 16.61 1.90 1.33
C ALA A 99 16.08 3.19 1.95
N ILE A 100 16.04 3.28 3.28
CA ILE A 100 15.65 4.52 3.99
C ILE A 100 16.61 5.67 3.68
N LYS A 101 17.93 5.43 3.69
CA LYS A 101 18.92 6.45 3.30
C LYS A 101 18.70 6.94 1.87
N ARG A 102 18.36 6.02 0.95
CA ARG A 102 18.07 6.34 -0.45
C ARG A 102 16.79 7.15 -0.59
N TYR A 103 15.74 6.81 0.15
CA TYR A 103 14.51 7.59 0.24
C TYR A 103 14.80 9.01 0.71
N ASN A 104 15.52 9.18 1.83
CA ASN A 104 15.83 10.49 2.37
C ASN A 104 16.67 11.35 1.39
N THR A 105 17.62 10.72 0.68
CA THR A 105 18.40 11.39 -0.36
C THR A 105 17.51 11.81 -1.53
N ASP A 106 16.60 10.93 -1.97
CA ASP A 106 15.64 11.23 -3.04
C ASP A 106 14.73 12.40 -2.69
N GLN A 107 14.29 12.49 -1.43
CA GLN A 107 13.45 13.59 -0.95
C GLN A 107 14.24 14.90 -0.84
N LYS A 108 15.47 14.85 -0.32
CA LYS A 108 16.37 16.02 -0.20
C LYS A 108 16.68 16.65 -1.55
N TYR A 109 16.93 15.84 -2.57
CA TYR A 109 17.31 16.32 -3.91
C TYR A 109 16.16 16.22 -4.92
N LYS A 110 14.91 16.25 -4.46
CA LYS A 110 13.72 16.09 -5.33
C LYS A 110 13.67 17.14 -6.45
N GLU A 111 14.15 18.35 -6.18
CA GLU A 111 14.11 19.51 -7.11
C GLU A 111 15.40 19.65 -7.93
N ASN A 112 16.47 18.94 -7.56
CA ASN A 112 17.76 19.03 -8.24
C ASN A 112 17.74 18.24 -9.57
N ARG A 113 17.75 18.97 -10.69
CA ARG A 113 17.69 18.38 -12.04
C ARG A 113 18.84 17.40 -12.33
N ILE A 114 20.07 17.74 -11.94
CA ILE A 114 21.26 16.88 -12.14
C ILE A 114 21.08 15.57 -11.38
N TYR A 115 20.63 15.64 -10.13
CA TYR A 115 20.32 14.46 -9.33
C TYR A 115 19.21 13.61 -9.96
N GLN A 116 18.14 14.21 -10.50
CA GLN A 116 17.08 13.44 -11.16
C GLN A 116 17.57 12.70 -12.41
N VAL A 117 18.46 13.32 -13.20
CA VAL A 117 19.11 12.67 -14.35
C VAL A 117 20.02 11.54 -13.88
N TYR A 118 20.91 11.80 -12.91
CA TYR A 118 21.77 10.79 -12.31
C TYR A 118 20.97 9.63 -11.74
N LYS A 119 19.86 9.90 -11.04
CA LYS A 119 18.96 8.90 -10.48
C LYS A 119 18.37 8.00 -11.55
N ARG A 120 17.91 8.56 -12.67
CA ARG A 120 17.40 7.80 -13.82
C ARG A 120 18.48 6.89 -14.40
N PHE A 121 19.69 7.43 -14.58
CA PHE A 121 20.82 6.66 -15.10
C PHE A 121 21.24 5.54 -14.16
N ARG A 122 21.43 5.87 -12.87
CA ARG A 122 21.76 4.91 -11.80
C ARG A 122 20.76 3.75 -11.75
N ARG A 123 19.46 4.02 -11.95
CA ARG A 123 18.43 2.97 -11.99
C ARG A 123 18.66 2.00 -13.14
N LYS A 124 18.91 2.50 -14.35
CA LYS A 124 19.18 1.68 -15.55
C LYS A 124 20.46 0.84 -15.43
N VAL A 125 21.51 1.38 -14.80
CA VAL A 125 22.84 0.73 -14.78
C VAL A 125 23.02 -0.26 -13.62
N LEU A 126 22.49 0.04 -12.42
CA LEU A 126 22.74 -0.78 -11.23
C LEU A 126 21.73 -1.92 -11.04
N ASN A 127 20.94 -2.26 -12.06
CA ASN A 127 19.80 -3.18 -11.97
C ASN A 127 18.99 -2.94 -10.69
N TYR A 128 18.57 -1.68 -10.56
CA TYR A 128 17.54 -1.28 -9.64
C TYR A 128 16.19 -1.41 -10.32
#